data_AF-A0A414IYA4-F1
#
_entry.id   AF-A0A414IYA4-F1
#
_cell.length_a   1.000
_cell.length_b   1.000
_cell.length_c   1.000
_cell.angle_alpha   90.00
_cell.angle_beta   90.00
_cell.angle_gamma   90.00
#
_symmetry.space_group_name_H-M   'P 1'
#
loop_
_entity.id
_entity.type
_entity.pdbx_description
1 polymer ?
#
loop_
_entity_poly.entity_id
_entity_poly.type
_entity_poly.pdbx_seq_one_letter_code
_entity_poly.pdbx_strand_id
1 'polypeptide(L)'
;MIHGLSEEEKFKVIRPMLGEHMLGDYGMPIIHKTDEEMLDIENMEPVGIKNLTTKQDNSKKIVLPFTYDKDLLKYWTDPMKYIPRFQTVMAVGTPDYSIYPTMNINEVRHNVYMNRWLGCLWQTYKCVVLPVISWWGEDTYDICFSGIEKNSIVIVSTIGCINNQKVFLEGFNEMKKRIEPPLIIVYGDMIFGMTGRFVNIKYKDAFNNKNKEFKQLCLWKESNIFERKDVLQYGK
;
A
#
# COMPACT_ATOMS: atom_id res chain seq x y z
N MET A 1 -24.75 -6.22 25.24
CA MET A 1 -24.41 -7.53 24.64
C MET A 1 -25.52 -7.91 23.68
N ILE A 2 -25.21 -8.14 22.41
CA ILE A 2 -26.20 -8.67 21.45
C ILE A 2 -26.35 -10.16 21.76
N HIS A 3 -27.50 -10.59 22.27
CA HIS A 3 -27.79 -12.00 22.54
C HIS A 3 -28.01 -12.75 21.21
N GLY A 4 -27.42 -13.93 21.05
CA GLY A 4 -27.69 -14.84 19.92
C GLY A 4 -26.62 -14.92 18.83
N LEU A 5 -25.54 -14.14 18.88
CA LEU A 5 -24.40 -14.27 17.95
C LEU A 5 -23.24 -15.00 18.64
N SER A 6 -22.61 -15.94 17.94
CA SER A 6 -21.31 -16.51 18.31
C SER A 6 -20.22 -15.44 18.35
N GLU A 7 -19.08 -15.71 19.01
CA GLU A 7 -17.96 -14.76 19.03
C GLU A 7 -17.41 -14.47 17.63
N GLU A 8 -17.41 -15.46 16.74
CA GLU A 8 -17.05 -15.28 15.34
C GLU A 8 -18.04 -14.34 14.62
N GLU A 9 -19.35 -14.51 14.85
CA GLU A 9 -20.37 -13.64 14.27
C GLU A 9 -20.29 -12.23 14.84
N LYS A 10 -20.05 -12.07 16.14
CA LYS A 10 -19.79 -10.75 16.76
C LYS A 10 -18.58 -10.08 16.14
N PHE A 11 -17.50 -10.84 15.92
CA PHE A 11 -16.31 -10.33 15.25
C PHE A 11 -16.62 -9.86 13.82
N LYS A 12 -17.37 -10.65 13.05
CA LYS A 12 -17.76 -10.30 11.67
C LYS A 12 -18.70 -9.08 11.59
N VAL A 13 -19.57 -8.91 12.58
CA VAL A 13 -20.55 -7.81 12.62
C VAL A 13 -19.93 -6.53 13.16
N ILE A 14 -19.35 -6.59 14.37
CA ILE A 14 -18.87 -5.43 15.13
C ILE A 14 -17.45 -5.05 14.72
N ARG A 15 -16.65 -6.00 14.22
CA ARG A 15 -15.26 -5.81 13.79
C ARG A 15 -14.41 -5.11 14.85
N PRO A 16 -14.36 -5.65 16.09
CA PRO A 16 -13.51 -5.08 17.11
C PRO A 16 -12.05 -5.14 16.66
N MET A 17 -11.29 -4.10 16.96
CA MET A 17 -9.83 -4.16 16.85
C MET A 17 -9.30 -5.17 17.88
N LEU A 18 -8.50 -6.12 17.41
CA LEU A 18 -7.91 -7.14 18.26
C LEU A 18 -6.54 -6.67 18.75
N GLY A 19 -6.21 -6.96 20.01
CA GLY A 19 -4.93 -6.59 20.60
C GLY A 19 -4.77 -5.09 20.88
N GLU A 20 -3.55 -4.71 21.26
CA GLU A 20 -3.17 -3.31 21.43
C GLU A 20 -3.19 -2.62 20.06
N HIS A 21 -3.85 -1.47 20.00
CA HIS A 21 -3.95 -0.67 18.79
C HIS A 21 -3.97 0.81 19.15
N MET A 22 -3.48 1.63 18.23
CA MET A 22 -3.56 3.08 18.32
C MET A 22 -4.54 3.62 17.29
N LEU A 23 -5.23 4.69 17.65
CA LEU A 23 -6.09 5.44 16.75
C LEU A 23 -5.40 6.77 16.44
N GLY A 24 -5.28 7.08 15.16
CA GLY A 24 -4.86 8.39 14.68
C GLY A 24 -6.06 9.32 14.50
N ASP A 25 -5.83 10.36 13.69
CA ASP A 25 -6.89 11.30 13.31
C ASP A 25 -8.08 10.58 12.69
N TYR A 26 -9.27 11.16 12.87
CA TYR A 26 -10.55 10.60 12.40
C TYR A 26 -10.87 9.19 12.97
N GLY A 27 -10.21 8.78 14.05
CA GLY A 27 -10.38 7.46 14.64
C GLY A 27 -9.87 6.34 13.74
N MET A 28 -8.92 6.61 12.85
CA MET A 28 -8.35 5.60 11.97
C MET A 28 -7.37 4.70 12.74
N PRO A 29 -7.49 3.37 12.64
CA PRO A 29 -6.46 2.47 13.12
C PRO A 29 -5.11 2.80 12.50
N ILE A 30 -4.06 2.84 13.31
CA ILE A 30 -2.71 3.10 12.83
C ILE A 30 -2.07 1.79 12.39
N ILE A 31 -1.76 1.68 11.09
CA ILE A 31 -0.87 0.63 10.58
C ILE A 31 0.55 0.99 11.01
N HIS A 32 1.20 0.08 11.72
CA HIS A 32 2.58 0.25 12.15
C HIS A 32 3.56 0.13 10.99
N LYS A 33 4.68 0.86 11.05
CA LYS A 33 5.70 0.77 10.00
C LYS A 33 6.31 -0.64 9.97
N THR A 34 6.65 -1.08 8.76
CA THR A 34 7.48 -2.26 8.54
C THR A 34 8.94 -1.81 8.41
N ASP A 35 9.83 -2.39 9.20
CA ASP A 35 11.26 -2.11 9.07
C ASP A 35 11.78 -2.69 7.75
N GLU A 36 12.55 -1.89 7.02
CA GLU A 36 13.03 -2.28 5.69
C GLU A 36 13.90 -3.54 5.71
N GLU A 37 14.62 -3.79 6.81
CA GLU A 37 15.43 -4.98 7.01
C GLU A 37 14.63 -6.29 6.95
N MET A 38 13.30 -6.22 7.15
CA MET A 38 12.40 -7.37 6.99
C MET A 38 12.14 -7.72 5.52
N LEU A 39 12.54 -6.86 4.58
CA LEU A 39 12.22 -6.97 3.16
C LEU A 39 13.48 -7.21 2.33
N ASP A 40 13.54 -8.34 1.64
CA ASP A 40 14.55 -8.59 0.61
C ASP A 40 14.09 -7.95 -0.71
N ILE A 41 14.25 -6.62 -0.78
CA ILE A 41 13.83 -5.81 -1.93
C ILE A 41 14.55 -6.22 -3.22
N GLU A 42 15.78 -6.72 -3.13
CA GLU A 42 16.56 -7.10 -4.31
C GLU A 42 16.02 -8.36 -4.99
N ASN A 43 15.54 -9.33 -4.20
CA ASN A 43 15.02 -10.61 -4.68
C ASN A 43 13.49 -10.73 -4.60
N MET A 44 12.79 -9.63 -4.32
CA MET A 44 11.33 -9.65 -4.20
C MET A 44 10.63 -10.08 -5.51
N GLU A 45 9.49 -10.73 -5.36
CA GLU A 45 8.64 -11.15 -6.46
C GLU A 45 7.27 -10.48 -6.39
N PRO A 46 7.02 -9.44 -7.20
CA PRO A 46 5.69 -8.82 -7.25
C PRO A 46 4.63 -9.80 -7.75
N VAL A 47 3.50 -9.87 -7.07
CA VAL A 47 2.35 -10.69 -7.47
C VAL A 47 1.05 -9.94 -7.24
N GLY A 48 0.17 -9.92 -8.24
CA GLY A 48 -1.20 -9.43 -8.03
C GLY A 48 -1.95 -10.33 -7.03
N ILE A 49 -2.73 -9.74 -6.13
CA ILE A 49 -3.40 -10.46 -5.03
C ILE A 49 -4.30 -11.61 -5.50
N LYS A 50 -4.88 -11.52 -6.71
CA LYS A 50 -5.69 -12.59 -7.31
C LYS A 50 -4.85 -13.82 -7.71
N ASN A 51 -3.57 -13.63 -8.00
CA ASN A 51 -2.65 -14.66 -8.46
C ASN A 51 -1.92 -15.35 -7.31
N LEU A 52 -2.18 -14.94 -6.05
CA LEU A 52 -1.59 -15.56 -4.88
C LEU A 52 -2.24 -16.93 -4.60
N THR A 53 -1.44 -17.99 -4.75
CA THR A 53 -1.84 -19.38 -4.53
C THR A 53 -1.06 -19.99 -3.37
N THR A 54 -1.59 -21.07 -2.78
CA THR A 54 -0.92 -21.84 -1.71
C THR A 54 -0.09 -23.01 -2.26
N LYS A 55 0.02 -23.16 -3.58
CA LYS A 55 0.64 -24.32 -4.24
C LYS A 55 2.14 -24.14 -4.54
N GLN A 56 2.70 -23.00 -4.18
CA GLN A 56 4.05 -22.58 -4.52
C GLN A 56 4.65 -21.84 -3.33
N ASP A 57 5.97 -21.72 -3.31
CA ASP A 57 6.63 -20.86 -2.34
C ASP A 57 6.22 -19.40 -2.58
N ASN A 58 5.89 -18.72 -1.49
CA ASN A 58 5.44 -17.35 -1.44
C ASN A 58 6.38 -16.46 -0.64
N SER A 59 7.43 -17.02 -0.02
CA SER A 59 8.34 -16.32 0.90
C SER A 59 8.96 -15.05 0.33
N LYS A 60 9.17 -14.99 -0.99
CA LYS A 60 9.72 -13.82 -1.69
C LYS A 60 8.68 -12.84 -2.21
N LYS A 61 7.38 -13.12 -2.04
CA LYS A 61 6.33 -12.37 -2.74
C LYS A 61 5.94 -11.11 -2.01
N ILE A 62 5.84 -10.03 -2.78
CA ILE A 62 5.15 -8.81 -2.37
C ILE A 62 3.81 -8.77 -3.08
N VAL A 63 2.75 -8.82 -2.29
CA VAL A 63 1.38 -8.93 -2.80
C VAL A 63 0.80 -7.55 -3.07
N LEU A 64 0.46 -7.31 -4.34
CA LEU A 64 -0.08 -6.05 -4.83
C LEU A 64 -1.62 -6.14 -4.97
N PRO A 65 -2.39 -5.31 -4.26
CA PRO A 65 -3.85 -5.43 -4.20
C PRO A 65 -4.60 -4.60 -5.25
N PHE A 66 -3.95 -4.27 -6.37
CA PHE A 66 -4.55 -3.47 -7.45
C PHE A 66 -5.47 -4.31 -8.33
N THR A 67 -6.76 -4.32 -7.99
CA THR A 67 -7.86 -4.98 -8.72
C THR A 67 -9.18 -4.29 -8.36
N TYR A 68 -10.28 -4.67 -9.00
CA TYR A 68 -11.61 -4.14 -8.71
C TYR A 68 -12.04 -4.32 -7.25
N ASP A 69 -12.68 -3.30 -6.66
CA ASP A 69 -13.23 -3.30 -5.30
C ASP A 69 -14.06 -4.56 -4.98
N LYS A 70 -14.90 -5.02 -5.93
CA LYS A 70 -15.72 -6.24 -5.77
C LYS A 70 -14.89 -7.49 -5.43
N ASP A 71 -13.65 -7.55 -5.90
CA ASP A 71 -12.73 -8.66 -5.62
C ASP A 71 -12.01 -8.49 -4.28
N LEU A 72 -11.85 -7.24 -3.82
CA LEU A 72 -11.21 -6.88 -2.56
C LEU A 72 -12.18 -6.93 -1.37
N LEU A 73 -13.48 -6.71 -1.59
CA LEU A 73 -14.51 -6.72 -0.53
C LEU A 73 -14.55 -8.03 0.24
N LYS A 74 -14.17 -9.16 -0.36
CA LYS A 74 -14.09 -10.44 0.35
C LYS A 74 -13.13 -10.43 1.55
N TYR A 75 -12.09 -9.60 1.52
CA TYR A 75 -11.17 -9.43 2.65
C TYR A 75 -11.81 -8.66 3.80
N TRP A 76 -12.79 -7.80 3.51
CA TRP A 76 -13.57 -7.10 4.54
C TRP A 76 -14.73 -7.95 5.08
N THR A 77 -15.37 -8.73 4.20
CA THR A 77 -16.50 -9.60 4.55
C THR A 77 -16.08 -10.81 5.38
N ASP A 78 -14.93 -11.41 5.06
CA ASP A 78 -14.38 -12.56 5.79
C ASP A 78 -12.90 -12.33 6.11
N PRO A 79 -12.61 -11.41 7.05
CA PRO A 79 -11.25 -10.89 7.27
C PRO A 79 -10.28 -11.90 7.85
N MET A 80 -10.79 -12.95 8.50
CA MET A 80 -9.97 -14.02 9.09
C MET A 80 -9.50 -15.04 8.07
N LYS A 81 -10.31 -15.32 7.04
CA LYS A 81 -10.12 -16.43 6.11
C LYS A 81 -8.80 -16.41 5.34
N TYR A 82 -8.28 -15.22 5.03
CA TYR A 82 -7.11 -15.06 4.17
C TYR A 82 -5.79 -14.86 4.94
N ILE A 83 -5.85 -14.69 6.26
CA ILE A 83 -4.68 -14.45 7.11
C ILE A 83 -3.61 -15.55 6.95
N PRO A 84 -3.94 -16.86 6.99
CA PRO A 84 -2.92 -17.90 6.83
C PRO A 84 -2.18 -17.81 5.48
N ARG A 85 -2.82 -17.27 4.45
CA ARG A 85 -2.17 -17.06 3.15
C ARG A 85 -1.20 -15.88 3.20
N PHE A 86 -1.58 -14.79 3.86
CA PHE A 86 -0.74 -13.60 4.00
C PHE A 86 0.46 -13.81 4.93
N GLN A 87 0.39 -14.78 5.85
CA GLN A 87 1.55 -15.20 6.65
C GLN A 87 2.65 -15.90 5.82
N THR A 88 2.35 -16.34 4.59
CA THR A 88 3.33 -17.04 3.73
C THR A 88 4.11 -16.12 2.81
N VAL A 89 3.78 -14.83 2.75
CA VAL A 89 4.39 -13.87 1.81
C VAL A 89 5.41 -12.99 2.51
N MET A 90 6.36 -12.43 1.75
CA MET A 90 7.31 -11.43 2.28
C MET A 90 6.58 -10.22 2.84
N ALA A 91 5.61 -9.71 2.07
CA ALA A 91 4.75 -8.61 2.49
C ALA A 91 3.43 -8.59 1.72
N VAL A 92 2.38 -8.05 2.35
CA VAL A 92 1.07 -7.83 1.72
C VAL A 92 0.70 -6.34 1.73
N GLY A 93 0.32 -5.82 0.57
CA GLY A 93 -0.28 -4.51 0.45
C GLY A 93 -1.71 -4.48 1.00
N THR A 94 -2.08 -3.44 1.76
CA THR A 94 -3.48 -3.27 2.19
C THR A 94 -4.43 -3.03 1.02
N PRO A 95 -5.70 -3.48 1.08
CA PRO A 95 -6.58 -3.41 -0.08
C PRO A 95 -6.79 -1.99 -0.61
N ASP A 96 -6.59 -1.79 -1.92
CA ASP A 96 -6.79 -0.50 -2.59
C ASP A 96 -8.27 -0.31 -2.94
N TYR A 97 -9.08 0.12 -1.96
CA TYR A 97 -10.47 0.49 -2.23
C TYR A 97 -10.54 1.83 -2.95
N SER A 98 -11.33 1.87 -4.02
CA SER A 98 -11.39 3.03 -4.91
C SER A 98 -11.79 4.31 -4.19
N ILE A 99 -11.14 5.43 -4.54
CA ILE A 99 -11.50 6.79 -4.14
C ILE A 99 -11.80 7.59 -5.41
N TYR A 100 -13.02 8.10 -5.54
CA TYR A 100 -13.47 8.83 -6.73
C TYR A 100 -13.80 10.30 -6.43
N PRO A 101 -13.69 11.19 -7.43
CA PRO A 101 -14.06 12.60 -7.32
C PRO A 101 -15.46 12.87 -6.76
N THR A 102 -16.41 12.00 -7.10
CA THR A 102 -17.83 12.18 -6.79
C THR A 102 -18.24 11.46 -5.50
N MET A 103 -17.32 10.75 -4.83
CA MET A 103 -17.62 10.08 -3.58
C MET A 103 -17.82 11.11 -2.47
N ASN A 104 -18.82 10.88 -1.63
CA ASN A 104 -18.96 11.71 -0.44
C ASN A 104 -17.88 11.35 0.59
N ILE A 105 -17.55 12.30 1.46
CA ILE A 105 -16.42 12.15 2.40
C ILE A 105 -16.59 10.96 3.36
N ASN A 106 -17.81 10.53 3.65
CA ASN A 106 -18.05 9.35 4.50
C ASN A 106 -17.77 8.04 3.76
N GLU A 107 -18.01 7.97 2.45
CA GLU A 107 -17.61 6.84 1.61
C GLU A 107 -16.08 6.74 1.52
N VAL A 108 -15.41 7.88 1.30
CA VAL A 108 -13.94 7.99 1.33
C VAL A 108 -13.41 7.49 2.68
N ARG A 109 -13.99 7.98 3.78
CA ARG A 109 -13.66 7.55 5.14
C ARG A 109 -13.86 6.04 5.33
N HIS A 110 -14.96 5.49 4.85
CA HIS A 110 -15.24 4.06 4.99
C HIS A 110 -14.22 3.21 4.23
N ASN A 111 -13.88 3.58 3.00
CA ASN A 111 -12.90 2.87 2.18
C ASN A 111 -11.51 2.91 2.82
N VAL A 112 -11.07 4.08 3.30
CA VAL A 112 -9.80 4.22 4.01
C VAL A 112 -9.83 3.44 5.33
N TYR A 113 -10.93 3.49 6.09
CA TYR A 113 -11.06 2.73 7.33
C TYR A 113 -10.94 1.23 7.10
N MET A 114 -11.60 0.67 6.08
CA MET A 114 -11.47 -0.76 5.74
C MET A 114 -10.02 -1.13 5.43
N ASN A 115 -9.31 -0.29 4.67
CA ASN A 115 -7.89 -0.48 4.39
C ASN A 115 -7.04 -0.51 5.67
N ARG A 116 -7.21 0.49 6.56
CA ARG A 116 -6.46 0.58 7.83
C ARG A 116 -6.76 -0.56 8.77
N TRP A 117 -8.04 -0.83 8.99
CA TRP A 117 -8.51 -1.88 9.87
C TRP A 117 -8.00 -3.26 9.44
N LEU A 118 -8.06 -3.57 8.14
CA LEU A 118 -7.51 -4.83 7.63
C LEU A 118 -6.00 -4.90 7.79
N GLY A 119 -5.27 -3.81 7.55
CA GLY A 119 -3.83 -3.74 7.79
C GLY A 119 -3.47 -4.06 9.24
N CYS A 120 -4.10 -3.40 10.21
CA CYS A 120 -3.86 -3.65 11.63
C CYS A 120 -4.27 -5.06 12.06
N LEU A 121 -5.38 -5.58 11.53
CA LEU A 121 -5.78 -6.96 11.79
C LEU A 121 -4.69 -7.92 11.32
N TRP A 122 -4.19 -7.75 10.10
CA TRP A 122 -3.16 -8.64 9.56
C TRP A 122 -1.85 -8.53 10.35
N GLN A 123 -1.46 -7.34 10.82
CA GLN A 123 -0.32 -7.15 11.72
C GLN A 123 -0.50 -7.86 13.07
N THR A 124 -1.73 -7.86 13.62
CA THR A 124 -2.06 -8.61 14.85
C THR A 124 -1.73 -10.09 14.70
N TYR A 125 -1.95 -10.65 13.50
CA TYR A 125 -1.62 -12.02 13.14
C TYR A 125 -0.24 -12.19 12.50
N LYS A 126 0.69 -11.25 12.75
CA LYS A 126 2.10 -11.33 12.35
C LYS A 126 2.34 -11.38 10.84
N CYS A 127 1.39 -10.88 10.03
CA CYS A 127 1.68 -10.58 8.63
C CYS A 127 2.54 -9.32 8.53
N VAL A 128 3.49 -9.32 7.60
CA VAL A 128 4.22 -8.11 7.21
C VAL A 128 3.33 -7.31 6.25
N VAL A 129 2.97 -6.09 6.64
CA VAL A 129 1.97 -5.27 5.94
C VAL A 129 2.60 -3.99 5.43
N LEU A 130 2.33 -3.67 4.17
CA LEU A 130 2.69 -2.40 3.56
C LEU A 130 1.41 -1.62 3.23
N PRO A 131 1.21 -0.42 3.79
CA PRO A 131 0.03 0.37 3.48
C PRO A 131 0.00 0.81 2.02
N VAL A 132 -1.11 0.53 1.35
CA VAL A 132 -1.44 1.13 0.05
C VAL A 132 -2.16 2.45 0.29
N ILE A 133 -1.68 3.49 -0.39
CA ILE A 133 -2.19 4.85 -0.25
C ILE A 133 -2.78 5.31 -1.59
N SER A 134 -4.02 5.79 -1.53
CA SER A 134 -4.79 6.28 -2.66
C SER A 134 -5.52 7.56 -2.27
N TRP A 135 -5.64 8.48 -3.22
CA TRP A 135 -6.26 9.79 -3.06
C TRP A 135 -6.89 10.22 -4.38
N TRP A 136 -7.77 11.22 -4.32
CA TRP A 136 -8.28 11.88 -5.52
C TRP A 136 -7.94 13.36 -5.54
N GLY A 137 -8.09 14.08 -4.43
CA GLY A 137 -7.93 15.54 -4.38
C GLY A 137 -7.59 16.04 -2.97
N GLU A 138 -7.29 17.33 -2.86
CA GLU A 138 -6.88 17.97 -1.61
C GLU A 138 -7.88 17.78 -0.47
N ASP A 139 -9.16 17.80 -0.81
CA ASP A 139 -10.29 17.54 0.08
C ASP A 139 -10.29 16.13 0.70
N THR A 140 -9.52 15.20 0.15
CA THR A 140 -9.41 13.82 0.66
C THR A 140 -8.15 13.56 1.49
N TYR A 141 -7.15 14.44 1.47
CA TYR A 141 -5.81 14.16 2.02
C TYR A 141 -5.81 13.85 3.51
N ASP A 142 -6.61 14.58 4.29
CA ASP A 142 -6.72 14.39 5.74
C ASP A 142 -7.18 12.99 6.11
N ILE A 143 -8.09 12.42 5.33
CA ILE A 143 -8.58 11.06 5.55
C ILE A 143 -7.63 10.06 4.89
N CYS A 144 -7.29 10.24 3.61
CA CYS A 144 -6.48 9.30 2.82
C CYS A 144 -5.08 9.04 3.39
N PHE A 145 -4.49 10.01 4.10
CA PHE A 145 -3.14 9.88 4.67
C PHE A 145 -3.15 9.59 6.18
N SER A 146 -4.32 9.56 6.82
CA SER A 146 -4.44 9.18 8.23
C SER A 146 -4.27 7.67 8.45
N GLY A 147 -4.03 7.29 9.70
CA GLY A 147 -3.91 5.88 10.12
C GLY A 147 -2.64 5.18 9.62
N ILE A 148 -1.60 5.92 9.26
CA ILE A 148 -0.30 5.39 8.83
C ILE A 148 0.78 5.93 9.75
N GLU A 149 1.59 5.05 10.33
CA GLU A 149 2.76 5.47 11.11
C GLU A 149 3.75 6.23 10.23
N LYS A 150 4.32 7.32 10.75
CA LYS A 150 5.40 8.05 10.06
C LYS A 150 6.58 7.13 9.75
N ASN A 151 7.26 7.41 8.65
CA ASN A 151 8.36 6.62 8.10
C ASN A 151 7.93 5.19 7.67
N SER A 152 6.65 4.97 7.39
CA SER A 152 6.20 3.72 6.77
C SER A 152 6.65 3.62 5.32
N ILE A 153 7.08 2.43 4.90
CA ILE A 153 7.18 2.07 3.49
C ILE A 153 5.75 2.01 2.94
N VAL A 154 5.49 2.70 1.83
CA VAL A 154 4.14 2.78 1.23
C VAL A 154 4.12 2.21 -0.18
N ILE A 155 2.95 1.74 -0.60
CA ILE A 155 2.67 1.35 -1.98
C ILE A 155 1.70 2.35 -2.59
N VAL A 156 1.99 2.80 -3.81
CA VAL A 156 1.09 3.67 -4.60
C VAL A 156 0.94 3.11 -6.02
N SER A 157 -0.19 3.39 -6.66
CA SER A 157 -0.42 3.05 -8.07
C SER A 157 -0.47 4.31 -8.92
N THR A 158 0.13 4.25 -10.10
CA THR A 158 0.03 5.30 -11.14
C THR A 158 -0.92 4.90 -12.27
N ILE A 159 -1.55 3.73 -12.17
CA ILE A 159 -2.49 3.25 -13.19
C ILE A 159 -3.68 4.20 -13.27
N GLY A 160 -4.04 4.60 -14.49
CA GLY A 160 -5.15 5.54 -14.74
C GLY A 160 -4.84 6.99 -14.39
N CYS A 161 -3.62 7.31 -13.92
CA CYS A 161 -3.26 8.68 -13.51
C CYS A 161 -2.67 9.52 -14.65
N ILE A 162 -2.44 8.94 -15.83
CA ILE A 162 -1.73 9.62 -16.95
C ILE A 162 -2.45 10.88 -17.45
N ASN A 163 -3.78 10.91 -17.36
CA ASN A 163 -4.60 12.07 -17.76
C ASN A 163 -4.75 13.10 -16.64
N ASN A 164 -4.33 12.77 -15.40
CA ASN A 164 -4.50 13.59 -14.20
C ASN A 164 -3.17 13.72 -13.42
N GLN A 165 -2.04 13.79 -14.13
CA GLN A 165 -0.70 13.77 -13.51
C GLN A 165 -0.49 14.89 -12.49
N LYS A 166 -1.04 16.08 -12.74
CA LYS A 166 -0.93 17.21 -11.79
C LYS A 166 -1.56 16.87 -10.44
N VAL A 167 -2.80 16.39 -10.47
CA VAL A 167 -3.56 15.98 -9.28
C VAL A 167 -2.86 14.83 -8.53
N PHE A 168 -2.32 13.87 -9.30
CA PHE A 168 -1.50 12.80 -8.72
C PHE A 168 -0.27 13.37 -8.01
N LEU A 169 0.51 14.24 -8.67
CA LEU A 169 1.75 14.79 -8.12
C LEU A 169 1.52 15.66 -6.88
N GLU A 170 0.44 16.44 -6.86
CA GLU A 170 0.05 17.25 -5.70
C GLU A 170 -0.20 16.36 -4.48
N GLY A 171 -1.03 15.32 -4.64
CA GLY A 171 -1.30 14.39 -3.54
C GLY A 171 -0.12 13.49 -3.19
N PHE A 172 0.71 13.13 -4.16
CA PHE A 172 1.95 12.40 -3.93
C PHE A 172 2.92 13.20 -3.04
N ASN A 173 3.07 14.50 -3.31
CA ASN A 173 3.93 15.38 -2.52
C ASN A 173 3.36 15.60 -1.10
N GLU A 174 2.04 15.76 -0.97
CA GLU A 174 1.42 15.89 0.35
C GLU A 174 1.51 14.59 1.15
N MET A 175 1.30 13.43 0.53
CA MET A 175 1.52 12.10 1.13
C MET A 175 2.94 11.99 1.68
N LYS A 176 3.94 12.35 0.87
CA LYS A 176 5.34 12.34 1.30
C LYS A 176 5.61 13.25 2.48
N LYS A 177 5.03 14.45 2.50
CA LYS A 177 5.21 15.42 3.58
C LYS A 177 4.64 14.91 4.91
N ARG A 178 3.53 14.17 4.88
CA ARG A 178 2.85 13.68 6.09
C ARG A 178 3.40 12.36 6.61
N ILE A 179 3.63 11.42 5.70
CA ILE A 179 4.05 10.04 6.04
C ILE A 179 5.58 9.93 6.08
N GLU A 180 6.31 10.77 5.34
CA GLU A 180 7.78 10.74 5.26
C GLU A 180 8.33 9.35 4.88
N PRO A 181 7.83 8.70 3.80
CA PRO A 181 8.18 7.32 3.51
C PRO A 181 9.66 7.17 3.10
N PRO A 182 10.42 6.26 3.72
CA PRO A 182 11.83 6.01 3.37
C PRO A 182 11.97 5.23 2.05
N LEU A 183 10.91 4.55 1.63
CA LEU A 183 10.79 3.80 0.37
C LEU A 183 9.35 3.87 -0.12
N ILE A 184 9.18 4.07 -1.43
CA ILE A 184 7.88 4.05 -2.09
C ILE A 184 7.89 2.97 -3.18
N ILE A 185 7.00 1.99 -3.05
CA ILE A 185 6.76 1.00 -4.09
C ILE A 185 5.70 1.56 -5.05
N VAL A 186 6.09 1.76 -6.31
CA VAL A 186 5.22 2.34 -7.34
C VAL A 186 4.78 1.24 -8.30
N TYR A 187 3.48 0.98 -8.36
CA TYR A 187 2.88 0.07 -9.31
C TYR A 187 2.34 0.81 -10.54
N GLY A 188 2.85 0.47 -11.73
CA GLY A 188 2.55 1.18 -12.98
C GLY A 188 3.76 1.94 -13.52
N ASP A 189 3.53 2.80 -14.51
CA ASP A 189 4.59 3.63 -15.08
C ASP A 189 4.88 4.85 -14.19
N MET A 190 6.14 5.18 -14.01
CA MET A 190 6.55 6.36 -13.24
C MET A 190 6.02 7.64 -13.91
N ILE A 191 5.49 8.56 -13.11
CA ILE A 191 5.05 9.88 -13.57
C ILE A 191 6.20 10.87 -13.41
N PHE A 192 6.44 11.69 -14.44
CA PHE A 192 7.47 12.72 -14.39
C PHE A 192 7.19 13.71 -13.24
N GLY A 193 8.20 14.01 -12.43
CA GLY A 193 8.07 14.88 -11.25
C GLY A 193 7.97 14.12 -9.91
N MET A 194 7.80 12.80 -9.92
CA MET A 194 7.94 11.99 -8.71
C MET A 194 9.36 12.06 -8.17
N THR A 195 9.50 12.33 -6.86
CA THR A 195 10.79 12.42 -6.17
C THR A 195 10.82 11.50 -4.95
N GLY A 196 11.97 10.90 -4.63
CA GLY A 196 12.12 9.98 -3.51
C GLY A 196 12.93 8.75 -3.88
N ARG A 197 12.94 7.76 -2.98
CA ARG A 197 13.51 6.43 -3.26
C ARG A 197 12.39 5.48 -3.66
N PHE A 198 12.58 4.84 -4.80
CA PHE A 198 11.53 4.06 -5.45
C PHE A 198 11.94 2.63 -5.73
N VAL A 199 10.95 1.76 -5.63
CA VAL A 199 10.91 0.47 -6.31
C VAL A 199 9.78 0.54 -7.31
N ASN A 200 10.09 0.45 -8.60
CA ASN A 200 9.07 0.51 -9.65
C ASN A 200 8.72 -0.89 -10.15
N ILE A 201 7.44 -1.23 -10.08
CA ILE A 201 6.89 -2.49 -10.56
C ILE A 201 5.95 -2.16 -11.72
N LYS A 202 6.34 -2.52 -12.94
CA LYS A 202 5.46 -2.29 -14.09
C LYS A 202 4.29 -3.25 -14.05
N TYR A 203 3.14 -2.81 -14.55
CA TYR A 203 1.92 -3.62 -14.59
C TYR A 203 2.19 -5.03 -15.12
N LYS A 204 2.89 -5.15 -16.27
CA LYS A 204 3.26 -6.42 -16.90
C LYS A 204 4.07 -7.37 -16.00
N ASP A 205 4.86 -6.86 -15.08
CA ASP A 205 5.75 -7.65 -14.23
C ASP A 205 4.99 -8.36 -13.10
N ALA A 206 3.80 -7.88 -12.76
CA ALA A 206 2.88 -8.52 -11.80
C ALA A 206 2.01 -9.63 -12.43
N PHE A 207 2.01 -9.77 -13.76
CA PHE A 207 1.29 -10.82 -14.50
C PHE A 207 2.21 -11.91 -15.08
N ASN A 208 3.48 -11.61 -15.37
CA ASN A 208 4.41 -12.55 -16.00
C ASN A 208 5.45 -13.12 -15.02
N ASN A 209 5.21 -14.34 -14.53
CA ASN A 209 6.20 -15.13 -13.79
C ASN A 209 7.16 -15.95 -14.69
N LYS A 210 7.18 -15.73 -16.01
CA LYS A 210 7.94 -16.60 -16.94
C LYS A 210 9.23 -16.03 -17.52
N ASN A 211 9.52 -14.74 -17.43
CA ASN A 211 10.78 -14.16 -17.92
C ASN A 211 11.13 -12.94 -17.06
N LYS A 212 12.04 -13.09 -16.09
CA LYS A 212 12.51 -11.97 -15.26
C LYS A 212 14.03 -11.90 -15.33
N GLU A 213 14.54 -11.04 -16.22
CA GLU A 213 15.82 -10.37 -15.97
C GLU A 213 15.54 -9.24 -15.00
N PHE A 214 15.77 -9.48 -13.71
CA PHE A 214 15.86 -8.38 -12.75
C PHE A 214 17.22 -7.73 -12.93
N LYS A 215 17.24 -6.52 -13.51
CA LYS A 215 18.44 -5.67 -13.45
C LYS A 215 18.51 -5.07 -12.04
N GLN A 216 19.24 -5.73 -11.15
CA GLN A 216 19.77 -5.07 -9.96
C GLN A 216 20.63 -3.90 -10.43
N LEU A 217 20.22 -2.67 -10.14
CA LEU A 217 21.04 -1.50 -10.39
C LEU A 217 22.10 -1.45 -9.29
N CYS A 218 23.31 -1.86 -9.65
CA CYS A 218 24.49 -1.88 -8.80
C CYS A 218 24.78 -0.47 -8.24
N LEU A 219 24.92 -0.37 -6.92
CA LEU A 219 25.08 0.88 -6.15
C LEU A 219 26.31 1.74 -6.49
N TRP A 220 27.25 1.27 -7.34
CA TRP A 220 28.53 1.96 -7.58
C TRP A 220 29.08 1.82 -9.01
N LYS A 221 28.23 1.83 -10.04
CA LYS A 221 28.71 2.08 -11.41
C LYS A 221 28.06 3.33 -11.97
N GLU A 222 28.91 4.33 -12.18
CA GLU A 222 28.64 5.62 -12.83
C GLU A 222 27.60 5.47 -13.94
N SER A 223 26.38 5.94 -13.67
CA SER A 223 25.26 5.77 -14.57
C SER A 223 25.21 6.95 -15.55
N ASN A 224 25.17 6.65 -16.85
CA ASN A 224 24.79 7.59 -17.90
C ASN A 224 23.28 7.93 -17.90
N ILE A 225 22.59 7.76 -16.77
CA ILE A 225 21.14 7.98 -16.59
C ILE A 225 20.85 9.02 -15.48
N PHE A 226 21.87 9.48 -14.74
CA PHE A 226 21.69 10.59 -13.81
C PHE A 226 22.19 11.89 -14.43
N GLU A 227 21.27 12.81 -14.73
CA GLU A 227 21.61 14.23 -14.68
C GLU A 227 21.47 14.66 -13.22
N ARG A 228 22.60 14.74 -12.51
CA ARG A 228 22.65 15.36 -11.18
C ARG A 228 22.54 16.88 -11.39
N LYS A 229 21.33 17.43 -11.29
CA LYS A 229 21.16 18.88 -11.13
C LYS A 229 21.43 19.25 -9.68
N ASP A 230 22.69 19.47 -9.37
CA ASP A 230 23.03 20.30 -8.22
C ASP A 230 22.49 21.71 -8.54
N VAL A 231 21.43 22.12 -7.84
CA VAL A 231 20.96 23.51 -7.91
C VAL A 231 22.03 24.36 -7.22
N LEU A 232 22.97 24.88 -8.01
CA LEU A 232 23.83 25.96 -7.57
C LEU A 232 22.95 27.19 -7.34
N GLN A 233 22.66 27.46 -6.07
CA GLN A 233 22.30 28.81 -5.66
C GLN A 233 23.47 29.72 -6.00
N TYR A 234 23.32 30.56 -7.01
CA TYR A 234 24.07 31.80 -7.09
C TYR A 234 23.07 32.94 -6.95
N GLY A 235 23.10 33.55 -5.76
CA GLY A 235 22.53 34.86 -5.57
C GLY A 235 23.26 35.90 -6.40
N LYS A 236 22.50 36.86 -6.91
CA LYS A 236 22.70 38.30 -6.75
C LYS A 236 21.36 38.98 -6.93
#